data_AF-A0A9E5ERR4-F1
#
_entry.id   AF-A0A9E5ERR4-F1
#
_cell.length_a   1.000
_cell.length_b   1.000
_cell.length_c   1.000
_cell.angle_alpha   90.00
_cell.angle_beta   90.00
_cell.angle_gamma   90.00
#
_symmetry.space_group_name_H-M   'P 1'
#
loop_
_entity.id
_entity.type
_entity.pdbx_description
1 polymer ?
#
loop_
_entity_poly.entity_id
_entity_poly.type
_entity_poly.pdbx_seq_one_letter_code
_entity_poly.pdbx_strand_id
1 'polypeptide(L)'
;MLFAESKELAPGAVVLRGAVADDAESVLAELPQLAAQSPFRRVMTPTGKPMSVEMTNCGAVGWVSDRRGYRYEESDPTSGRAWPAIPASFRYLAARLAKQAGYEHYEPDTCLVNKYSVGSKMGMH
;
A
#
# COMPACT_ATOMS: atom_id res chain seq x y z
N MET A 1 16.23 -8.71 20.45
CA MET A 1 15.04 -9.36 19.85
C MET A 1 13.81 -8.83 20.56
N LEU A 2 13.07 -7.91 19.93
CA LEU A 2 11.71 -7.60 20.36
C LEU A 2 10.85 -8.79 19.89
N PHE A 3 10.24 -9.52 20.80
CA PHE A 3 9.40 -10.66 20.44
C PHE A 3 8.22 -10.15 19.58
N ALA A 4 8.05 -10.73 18.40
CA ALA A 4 6.88 -10.44 17.59
C ALA A 4 5.64 -10.91 18.35
N GLU A 5 4.81 -9.95 18.80
CA GLU A 5 3.60 -10.22 19.56
C GLU A 5 2.39 -10.13 18.62
N SER A 6 1.59 -11.19 18.56
CA SER A 6 0.29 -11.16 17.91
C SER A 6 -0.79 -10.84 18.93
N LYS A 7 -1.63 -9.84 18.63
CA LYS A 7 -2.76 -9.45 19.48
C LYS A 7 -4.02 -9.29 18.65
N GLU A 8 -5.11 -9.93 19.07
CA GLU A 8 -6.43 -9.67 18.50
C GLU A 8 -6.88 -8.23 18.81
N LEU A 9 -7.31 -7.51 17.76
CA LEU A 9 -7.83 -6.15 17.85
C LEU A 9 -9.35 -6.14 17.87
N ALA A 10 -9.96 -7.01 17.05
CA ALA A 10 -11.38 -7.25 16.91
C ALA A 10 -11.59 -8.61 16.20
N PRO A 11 -12.81 -9.18 16.17
CA PRO A 11 -13.07 -10.38 15.39
C PRO A 11 -12.62 -10.22 13.92
N GLY A 12 -11.70 -11.09 13.47
CA GLY A 12 -11.12 -11.04 12.13
C GLY A 12 -9.96 -10.05 11.94
N ALA A 13 -9.52 -9.33 12.98
CA ALA A 13 -8.43 -8.36 12.90
C ALA A 13 -7.35 -8.61 13.96
N VAL A 14 -6.09 -8.70 13.52
CA VAL A 14 -4.93 -8.91 14.40
C VAL A 14 -3.85 -7.85 14.17
N VAL A 15 -3.11 -7.54 15.21
CA VAL A 15 -1.91 -6.70 15.17
C VAL A 15 -0.69 -7.58 15.42
N LEU A 16 0.23 -7.62 14.44
CA LEU A 16 1.51 -8.33 14.52
C LEU A 16 2.63 -7.32 14.82
N ARG A 17 2.91 -7.06 16.10
CA ARG A 17 3.88 -6.03 16.51
C ARG A 17 5.29 -6.45 16.14
N GLY A 18 6.03 -5.57 15.47
CA GLY A 18 7.44 -5.81 15.10
C GLY A 18 7.65 -6.85 14.00
N ALA A 19 6.59 -7.41 13.41
CA ALA A 19 6.68 -8.54 12.47
C ALA A 19 7.34 -8.24 11.12
N VAL A 20 7.64 -6.97 10.84
CA VAL A 20 8.29 -6.49 9.61
C VAL A 20 9.64 -5.83 9.85
N ALA A 21 10.14 -5.85 11.10
CA ALA A 21 11.35 -5.12 11.46
C ALA A 21 12.58 -5.61 10.66
N ASP A 22 12.72 -6.92 10.50
CA ASP A 22 13.85 -7.52 9.77
C ASP A 22 13.73 -7.34 8.24
N ASP A 23 12.50 -7.17 7.72
CA ASP A 23 12.26 -6.96 6.28
C ASP A 23 12.30 -5.47 5.89
N ALA A 24 12.25 -4.55 6.85
CA ALA A 24 11.97 -3.12 6.62
C ALA A 24 12.92 -2.46 5.61
N GLU A 25 14.22 -2.71 5.73
CA GLU A 25 15.22 -2.16 4.80
C GLU A 25 15.01 -2.66 3.38
N SER A 26 14.79 -3.97 3.21
CA SER A 26 14.55 -4.58 1.89
C SER A 26 13.28 -4.06 1.23
N VAL A 27 12.21 -3.87 2.01
CA VAL A 27 10.93 -3.32 1.53
C VAL A 27 11.10 -1.86 1.11
N LEU A 28 11.80 -1.06 1.93
CA LEU A 28 12.05 0.35 1.61
C LEU A 28 12.94 0.50 0.36
N ALA A 29 13.86 -0.45 0.12
CA ALA A 29 14.76 -0.43 -1.03
C ALA A 29 14.06 -0.62 -2.39
N GLU A 30 12.82 -1.13 -2.43
CA GLU A 30 12.01 -1.26 -3.66
C GLU A 30 11.36 0.05 -4.10
N LEU A 31 11.17 0.99 -3.15
CA LEU A 31 10.40 2.21 -3.36
C LEU A 31 10.98 3.12 -4.46
N PRO A 32 12.31 3.32 -4.60
CA PRO A 32 12.86 4.14 -5.68
C PRO A 32 12.49 3.63 -7.07
N GLN A 33 12.52 2.32 -7.31
CA GLN A 33 12.23 1.70 -8.60
C GLN A 33 10.74 1.75 -8.92
N LEU A 34 9.88 1.58 -7.91
CA LEU A 34 8.44 1.81 -8.04
C LEU A 34 8.15 3.27 -8.39
N ALA A 35 8.71 4.22 -7.62
CA ALA A 35 8.49 5.64 -7.80
C ALA A 35 9.06 6.20 -9.11
N ALA A 36 10.10 5.58 -9.68
CA ALA A 36 10.62 5.93 -11.00
C ALA A 36 9.65 5.60 -12.14
N GLN A 37 8.82 4.56 -11.96
CA GLN A 37 7.85 4.11 -12.97
C GLN A 37 6.48 4.78 -12.78
N SER A 38 6.00 4.85 -11.54
CA SER A 38 4.78 5.57 -11.16
C SER A 38 5.08 6.46 -9.95
N PRO A 39 5.34 7.76 -10.17
CA PRO A 39 5.72 8.67 -9.09
C PRO A 39 4.62 8.87 -8.05
N PHE A 40 5.05 9.08 -6.80
CA PHE A 40 4.16 9.55 -5.75
C PHE A 40 3.52 10.88 -6.14
N ARG A 41 2.21 11.00 -5.89
CA ARG A 41 1.45 12.22 -6.14
C ARG A 41 0.36 12.45 -5.11
N ARG A 42 0.00 13.71 -4.88
CA ARG A 42 -1.24 14.05 -4.17
C ARG A 42 -2.42 13.84 -5.11
N VAL A 43 -3.31 12.93 -4.77
CA VAL A 43 -4.50 12.64 -5.58
C VAL A 43 -5.66 13.59 -5.22
N MET A 44 -6.53 13.84 -6.17
CA MET A 44 -7.74 14.66 -5.96
C MET A 44 -8.86 13.81 -5.39
N THR A 45 -9.59 14.32 -4.40
CA THR A 45 -10.82 13.67 -3.92
C THR A 45 -12.00 13.96 -4.86
N PRO A 46 -13.12 13.21 -4.74
CA PRO A 46 -14.36 13.49 -5.45
C PRO A 46 -14.90 14.90 -5.17
N THR A 47 -14.63 15.43 -3.96
CA THR A 47 -14.99 16.80 -3.56
C THR A 47 -14.08 17.89 -4.15
N GLY A 48 -13.12 17.52 -5.00
CA GLY A 48 -12.24 18.46 -5.69
C GLY A 48 -11.16 19.07 -4.79
N LYS A 49 -10.80 18.42 -3.68
CA LYS A 49 -9.68 18.82 -2.82
C LYS A 49 -8.55 17.81 -2.93
N PRO A 50 -7.27 18.22 -3.04
CA PRO A 50 -6.17 17.26 -3.01
C PRO A 50 -6.03 16.65 -1.62
N MET A 51 -5.66 15.37 -1.56
CA MET A 51 -5.26 14.71 -0.32
C MET A 51 -3.89 15.23 0.14
N SER A 52 -3.68 15.26 1.46
CA SER A 52 -2.38 15.63 2.05
C SER A 52 -1.34 14.51 2.00
N VAL A 53 -1.78 13.27 1.75
CA VAL A 53 -0.96 12.08 1.60
C VAL A 53 -0.56 11.95 0.12
N GLU A 54 0.70 11.62 -0.13
CA GLU A 54 1.16 11.29 -1.48
C GLU A 54 1.03 9.78 -1.70
N MET A 55 0.61 9.38 -2.89
CA MET A 55 0.28 8.00 -3.20
C MET A 55 0.90 7.54 -4.51
N THR A 56 1.26 6.27 -4.57
CA THR A 56 1.49 5.51 -5.81
C THR A 56 0.94 4.09 -5.63
N ASN A 57 0.86 3.31 -6.70
CA ASN A 57 0.39 1.92 -6.64
C ASN A 57 1.35 0.98 -7.37
N CYS A 58 1.28 -0.30 -7.05
CA CYS A 58 1.81 -1.41 -7.85
C CYS A 58 0.81 -2.57 -7.82
N GLY A 59 0.76 -3.38 -8.88
CA GLY A 59 -0.28 -4.40 -9.04
C GLY A 59 -0.82 -4.54 -10.45
N ALA A 60 -1.75 -5.48 -10.62
CA ALA A 60 -2.59 -5.58 -11.81
C ALA A 60 -3.51 -4.37 -11.92
N VAL A 61 -3.96 -3.83 -10.78
CA VAL A 61 -4.74 -2.60 -10.67
C VAL A 61 -4.18 -1.72 -9.56
N GLY A 62 -4.46 -0.42 -9.64
CA GLY A 62 -4.10 0.57 -8.62
C GLY A 62 -5.30 1.42 -8.23
N TRP A 63 -5.34 1.85 -6.97
CA TRP A 63 -6.39 2.72 -6.48
C TRP A 63 -6.21 4.14 -7.04
N VAL A 64 -7.29 4.68 -7.59
CA VAL A 64 -7.36 6.00 -8.21
C VAL A 64 -8.49 6.81 -7.57
N SER A 65 -8.21 8.10 -7.37
CA SER A 65 -9.19 9.08 -6.93
C SER A 65 -9.08 10.33 -7.79
N ASP A 66 -10.23 10.81 -8.24
CA ASP A 66 -10.41 12.10 -8.89
C ASP A 66 -11.86 12.59 -8.70
N ARG A 67 -12.27 13.62 -9.46
CA ARG A 67 -13.64 14.17 -9.43
C ARG A 67 -14.73 13.16 -9.80
N ARG A 68 -14.39 12.04 -10.45
CA ARG A 68 -15.35 11.01 -10.85
C ARG A 68 -15.63 10.01 -9.73
N GLY A 69 -14.83 10.00 -8.67
CA GLY A 69 -14.97 9.03 -7.59
C GLY A 69 -13.68 8.26 -7.31
N TYR A 70 -13.82 7.23 -6.49
CA TYR A 70 -12.79 6.24 -6.17
C TYR A 70 -12.99 4.99 -7.02
N ARG A 71 -11.91 4.41 -7.52
CA ARG A 71 -11.96 3.17 -8.32
C ARG A 71 -10.59 2.51 -8.40
N TYR A 72 -10.57 1.27 -8.86
CA TYR A 72 -9.35 0.61 -9.32
C TYR A 72 -9.24 0.76 -10.84
N GLU A 73 -8.05 1.08 -11.33
CA GLU A 73 -7.74 1.10 -12.77
C GLU A 73 -6.48 0.27 -13.05
N GLU A 74 -6.40 -0.33 -14.24
CA GLU A 74 -5.21 -1.08 -14.70
C GLU A 74 -4.03 -0.17 -15.04
N SER A 75 -4.29 1.11 -15.31
CA SER A 75 -3.28 2.08 -15.74
C SER A 75 -3.14 3.24 -14.74
N ASP A 76 -1.92 3.75 -14.60
CA ASP A 76 -1.64 4.98 -13.87
C ASP A 76 -2.17 6.18 -14.67
N PRO A 77 -3.15 6.95 -14.13
CA PRO A 77 -3.75 8.06 -14.87
C PRO A 77 -2.78 9.22 -15.15
N THR A 78 -1.61 9.25 -14.49
CA THR A 78 -0.60 10.28 -14.75
C THR A 78 0.28 9.93 -15.96
N SER A 79 0.66 8.67 -16.10
CA SER A 79 1.57 8.21 -17.15
C SER A 79 0.87 7.52 -18.33
N GLY A 80 -0.38 7.10 -18.14
CA GLY A 80 -1.15 6.29 -19.11
C GLY A 80 -0.63 4.86 -19.27
N ARG A 81 0.35 4.44 -18.47
CA ARG A 81 0.97 3.10 -18.52
C ARG A 81 0.39 2.20 -17.43
N ALA A 82 0.53 0.88 -17.59
CA ALA A 82 0.22 -0.07 -16.54
C ALA A 82 1.00 0.25 -15.25
N TRP A 83 0.42 -0.07 -14.10
CA TRP A 83 1.12 0.04 -12.83
C TRP A 83 2.34 -0.88 -12.79
N PRO A 84 3.40 -0.53 -12.03
CA PRO A 84 4.51 -1.44 -11.78
C PRO A 84 3.98 -2.75 -11.18
N ALA A 85 4.64 -3.87 -11.47
CA ALA A 85 4.33 -5.12 -10.79
C ALA A 85 4.60 -5.00 -9.28
N ILE A 86 3.80 -5.68 -8.44
CA ILE A 86 4.09 -5.77 -7.00
C ILE A 86 5.47 -6.44 -6.83
N PRO A 87 6.43 -5.79 -6.14
CA PRO A 87 7.74 -6.38 -5.89
C PRO A 87 7.63 -7.74 -5.19
N ALA A 88 8.57 -8.65 -5.49
CA ALA A 88 8.57 -9.98 -4.89
C ALA A 88 8.67 -9.94 -3.36
N SER A 89 9.45 -9.00 -2.82
CA SER A 89 9.57 -8.73 -1.38
C SER A 89 8.23 -8.34 -0.75
N PHE A 90 7.43 -7.51 -1.43
CA PHE A 90 6.11 -7.08 -0.95
C PHE A 90 5.12 -8.25 -0.97
N ARG A 91 5.10 -9.05 -2.05
CA ARG A 91 4.24 -10.23 -2.16
C ARG A 91 4.57 -11.27 -1.08
N TYR A 92 5.86 -11.55 -0.88
CA TYR A 92 6.33 -12.47 0.14
C TYR A 92 5.92 -11.99 1.55
N LEU A 93 6.18 -10.71 1.85
CA LEU A 93 5.80 -10.12 3.13
C LEU A 93 4.29 -10.20 3.37
N ALA A 94 3.48 -9.81 2.39
CA ALA A 94 2.03 -9.85 2.47
C ALA A 94 1.50 -11.26 2.71
N ALA A 95 1.94 -12.25 1.94
CA ALA A 95 1.52 -13.65 2.09
C ALA A 95 1.94 -14.22 3.46
N ARG A 96 3.17 -13.94 3.90
CA ARG A 96 3.70 -14.40 5.20
C ARG A 96 2.88 -13.84 6.37
N LEU A 97 2.61 -12.53 6.37
CA LEU A 97 1.85 -11.88 7.44
C LEU A 97 0.36 -12.27 7.41
N ALA A 98 -0.23 -12.40 6.22
CA ALA A 98 -1.60 -12.86 6.07
C ALA A 98 -1.77 -14.28 6.61
N LYS A 99 -0.84 -15.21 6.29
CA LYS A 99 -0.84 -16.55 6.86
C LYS A 99 -0.74 -16.53 8.40
N GLN A 100 0.15 -15.71 8.97
CA GLN A 100 0.26 -15.54 10.43
C GLN A 100 -1.03 -14.98 11.06
N ALA A 101 -1.80 -14.19 10.30
CA ALA A 101 -3.08 -13.65 10.70
C ALA A 101 -4.29 -14.58 10.45
N GLY A 102 -4.07 -15.79 9.93
CA GLY A 102 -5.14 -16.76 9.63
C GLY A 102 -5.73 -16.69 8.22
N TYR A 103 -5.12 -15.92 7.32
CA TYR A 103 -5.52 -15.74 5.91
C TYR A 103 -4.55 -16.46 4.96
N GLU A 104 -4.60 -17.79 4.93
CA GLU A 104 -3.61 -18.64 4.25
C GLU A 104 -3.56 -18.47 2.72
N HIS A 105 -4.66 -18.04 2.10
CA HIS A 105 -4.80 -17.92 0.64
C HIS A 105 -4.82 -16.46 0.16
N TYR A 106 -4.28 -15.53 0.94
CA TYR A 106 -4.24 -14.13 0.55
C TYR A 106 -3.21 -13.89 -0.56
N GLU A 107 -3.70 -13.51 -1.75
CA GLU A 107 -2.89 -13.19 -2.93
C GLU A 107 -3.21 -11.75 -3.38
N PRO A 108 -2.36 -10.76 -3.05
CA PRO A 108 -2.65 -9.37 -3.42
C PRO A 108 -2.47 -9.16 -4.93
N ASP A 109 -3.47 -8.57 -5.56
CA ASP A 109 -3.43 -8.07 -6.95
C ASP A 109 -3.14 -6.56 -7.02
N THR A 110 -3.24 -5.86 -5.88
CA THR A 110 -2.98 -4.43 -5.73
C THR A 110 -2.21 -4.11 -4.45
N CYS A 111 -1.41 -3.05 -4.50
CA CYS A 111 -0.71 -2.49 -3.34
C CYS A 111 -0.64 -0.96 -3.49
N LEU A 112 -1.38 -0.25 -2.64
CA LEU A 112 -1.33 1.20 -2.50
C LEU A 112 -0.20 1.59 -1.53
N VAL A 113 0.71 2.43 -1.98
CA VAL A 113 1.82 2.95 -1.17
C VAL A 113 1.52 4.39 -0.79
N ASN A 114 1.36 4.63 0.52
CA ASN A 114 1.09 5.94 1.08
C ASN A 114 2.35 6.55 1.71
N LYS A 115 2.71 7.77 1.30
CA LYS A 115 3.81 8.55 1.88
C LYS A 115 3.24 9.72 2.69
N TYR A 116 3.53 9.72 3.98
CA TYR A 116 3.10 10.75 4.94
C TYR A 116 4.26 11.67 5.28
N SER A 117 4.13 12.95 4.95
CA SER A 117 5.04 14.00 5.45
C SER A 117 4.49 14.56 6.77
N VAL A 118 5.29 15.37 7.46
CA VAL A 118 4.82 16.09 8.67
C VAL A 118 3.55 16.88 8.33
N GLY A 119 2.48 16.65 9.09
CA GLY A 119 1.17 17.28 8.89
C GLY A 119 0.22 16.55 7.93
N SER A 120 0.69 15.52 7.19
CA SER A 120 -0.19 14.66 6.39
C SER A 120 -1.10 13.82 7.28
N LYS A 121 -2.35 13.62 6.87
CA LYS A 121 -3.33 12.78 7.57
C LYS A 121 -4.32 12.13 6.62
N MET A 122 -4.83 10.96 7.02
CA MET A 122 -5.95 10.27 6.40
C MET A 122 -7.16 10.38 7.32
N GLY A 123 -8.31 10.76 6.78
CA GLY A 123 -9.58 10.75 7.53
C GLY A 123 -10.05 9.32 7.82
N MET A 124 -10.95 9.19 8.79
CA MET A 124 -11.66 7.93 9.03
C MET A 124 -12.46 7.54 7.78
N HIS A 125 -12.30 6.30 7.33
CA HIS A 125 -12.95 5.71 6.18
C HIS A 125 -13.12 4.21 6.40
#